data_AF-A0A3P8M0P4-F1
#
_entry.id   AF-A0A3P8M0P4-F1
#
_cell.length_a   1.000
_cell.length_b   1.000
_cell.length_c   1.000
_cell.angle_alpha   90.00
_cell.angle_beta   90.00
_cell.angle_gamma   90.00
#
_symmetry.space_group_name_H-M   'P 1'
#
loop_
_entity.id
_entity.type
_entity.pdbx_description
1 polymer ?
#
loop_
_entity_poly.entity_id
_entity_poly.type
_entity_poly.pdbx_seq_one_letter_code
_entity_poly.pdbx_strand_id
1 'polypeptide(L)' 'MADSSKFGRKSPNIVCGLESVDMLITDAGIDPTFQRALEEQGIKVIITGEDHE' A
#
# COMPACT_ATOMS: atom_id res chain seq x y z
N MET A 1 6.56 -6.04 12.82
CA MET A 1 6.73 -6.94 11.66
C MET A 1 5.41 -6.86 10.90
N ALA A 2 5.29 -6.25 9.73
CA ALA A 2 6.06 -6.45 8.50
C ALA A 2 6.58 -5.15 7.87
N ASP A 3 7.82 -5.20 7.41
CA ASP A 3 8.42 -4.24 6.49
C ASP A 3 9.02 -5.04 5.32
N SER A 4 8.51 -4.80 4.12
CA SER A 4 9.17 -5.19 2.86
C SER A 4 9.23 -3.96 1.95
N SER A 5 9.76 -2.87 2.54
CA SER A 5 10.20 -1.60 1.96
C SER A 5 9.37 -1.18 0.74
N LYS A 6 8.07 -0.98 1.00
CA LYS A 6 7.01 -0.41 0.15
C LYS A 6 7.19 -0.61 -1.37
N PHE A 7 7.29 -1.89 -1.73
CA PHE A 7 7.14 -2.48 -3.06
C PHE A 7 8.37 -2.53 -3.99
N GLY A 8 9.58 -2.36 -3.46
CA GLY A 8 10.85 -2.59 -4.19
C GLY A 8 11.38 -4.03 -4.21
N ARG A 9 10.80 -4.96 -3.43
CA ARG A 9 11.11 -6.41 -3.45
C ARG A 9 9.84 -7.22 -3.19
N LYS A 10 9.51 -8.15 -4.09
CA LYS A 10 8.42 -9.10 -3.90
C LYS A 10 8.84 -10.16 -2.88
N SER A 11 8.27 -10.11 -1.68
CA SER A 11 8.31 -11.25 -0.77
C SER A 11 7.55 -12.42 -1.42
N PRO A 12 8.10 -13.65 -1.46
CA PRO A 12 7.44 -14.80 -2.08
C PRO A 12 6.23 -15.31 -1.28
N ASN A 13 5.89 -14.65 -0.18
CA ASN A 13 4.81 -15.05 0.71
C ASN A 13 3.59 -14.15 0.48
N ILE A 14 2.65 -14.60 -0.36
CA ILE A 14 1.34 -13.96 -0.53
C ILE A 14 0.43 -14.53 0.55
N VAL A 15 0.13 -13.72 1.56
CA VAL A 15 -0.71 -14.11 2.70
C VAL A 15 -2.20 -14.07 2.33
N CYS A 16 -2.60 -13.12 1.48
CA CYS A 16 -3.97 -12.98 0.97
C CYS A 16 -3.98 -12.19 -0.36
N GLY A 17 -5.06 -12.32 -1.13
CA GLY A 17 -5.30 -11.52 -2.32
C GLY A 17 -5.69 -10.08 -1.97
N LEU A 18 -5.35 -9.13 -2.85
CA LEU A 18 -5.64 -7.70 -2.64
C LEU A 18 -7.14 -7.41 -2.62
N GLU A 19 -7.96 -8.26 -3.23
CA GLU A 19 -9.42 -8.19 -3.18
C GLU A 19 -10.01 -8.32 -1.77
N SER A 20 -9.23 -8.83 -0.81
CA SER A 20 -9.66 -8.98 0.59
C SER A 20 -9.25 -7.79 1.48
N VAL A 21 -8.62 -6.77 0.91
CA VAL A 21 -8.08 -5.62 1.64
C VAL A 21 -8.97 -4.40 1.42
N ASP A 22 -9.57 -3.88 2.49
CA ASP A 22 -10.41 -2.67 2.41
C ASP A 22 -9.59 -1.36 2.45
N MET A 23 -8.47 -1.37 3.18
CA MET A 23 -7.68 -0.17 3.46
C MET A 23 -6.18 -0.49 3.57
N LEU A 24 -5.36 0.35 2.95
CA LEU A 24 -3.90 0.35 3.08
C LEU A 24 -3.44 1.65 3.73
N ILE A 25 -2.74 1.54 4.87
CA ILE A 25 -2.06 2.67 5.50
C ILE A 25 -0.56 2.53 5.25
N THR A 26 0.08 3.56 4.73
CA THR A 26 1.48 3.52 4.33
C THR A 26 2.19 4.84 4.56
N ASP A 27 3.50 4.79 4.81
CA ASP A 27 4.31 6.00 4.88
C ASP A 27 4.46 6.67 3.50
N ALA A 28 4.90 7.92 3.50
CA ALA A 28 5.27 8.66 2.30
C ALA A 28 6.30 7.89 1.44
N GLY A 29 6.15 7.98 0.12
CA GLY A 29 7.06 7.32 -0.85
C GLY A 29 6.51 6.06 -1.54
N ILE A 30 5.20 5.77 -1.41
CA ILE A 30 4.53 4.82 -2.31
C ILE A 30 4.57 5.33 -3.76
N ASP A 31 4.84 4.43 -4.71
CA ASP A 31 4.81 4.79 -6.12
C ASP A 31 3.38 5.21 -6.55
N PRO A 32 3.20 6.37 -7.20
CA PRO A 32 1.87 6.86 -7.60
C PRO A 32 1.10 5.90 -8.52
N THR A 33 1.81 5.11 -9.33
CA THR A 33 1.22 4.08 -10.19
C THR A 33 0.63 2.97 -9.34
N PHE A 34 1.33 2.58 -8.28
CA PHE A 34 0.89 1.55 -7.35
C PHE A 34 -0.28 2.04 -6.49
N GLN A 35 -0.23 3.30 -6.01
CA GLN A 35 -1.36 3.93 -5.33
C GLN A 35 -2.63 3.88 -6.19
N ARG A 36 -2.56 4.35 -7.44
CA ARG A 36 -3.71 4.35 -8.35
C ARG A 36 -4.26 2.95 -8.60
N ALA A 37 -3.38 1.98 -8.84
CA ALA A 37 -3.80 0.60 -9.05
C ALA A 37 -4.55 0.03 -7.84
N LEU A 38 -4.12 0.34 -6.61
CA LEU A 38 -4.81 -0.08 -5.39
C LEU A 38 -6.19 0.61 -5.25
N GLU A 39 -6.26 1.91 -5.52
CA GLU A 39 -7.51 2.67 -5.46
C GLU A 39 -8.52 2.22 -6.53
N GLU A 40 -8.06 1.88 -7.73
CA GLU A 40 -8.89 1.29 -8.80
C GLU A 40 -9.45 -0.09 -8.42
N GLN A 41 -8.76 -0.83 -7.54
CA GLN A 41 -9.28 -2.07 -6.95
C GLN A 41 -10.25 -1.83 -5.79
N GLY A 42 -10.57 -0.57 -5.46
CA GLY A 42 -11.47 -0.20 -4.37
C GLY A 42 -10.80 -0.14 -3.00
N ILE A 43 -9.48 -0.24 -2.93
CA ILE A 43 -8.71 -0.22 -1.68
C ILE A 43 -8.46 1.23 -1.29
N LYS A 44 -8.87 1.61 -0.08
CA LYS A 44 -8.63 2.97 0.42
C LYS A 44 -7.17 3.12 0.85
N VAL A 45 -6.42 4.01 0.20
CA VAL A 45 -5.02 4.29 0.56
C VAL A 45 -4.95 5.54 1.46
N ILE A 46 -4.26 5.43 2.60
CA ILE A 46 -3.96 6.54 3.51
C ILE A 46 -2.45 6.66 3.62
N ILE A 47 -1.91 7.84 3.27
CA ILE A 47 -0.48 8.12 3.38
C ILE A 47 -0.22 8.87 4.69
N THR A 48 0.62 8.30 5.55
CA THR A 48 1.05 8.91 6.82
C THR A 48 2.41 9.58 6.61
N GLY A 49 2.52 10.87 6.94
CA GLY A 49 3.77 11.63 6.80
C GLY A 49 3.76 12.75 5.76
N GLU A 50 2.65 12.97 5.07
CA GLU A 50 2.34 14.31 4.55
C GLU A 50 1.75 15.10 5.73
N ASP A 51 2.33 16.27 6.05
CA ASP A 51 1.94 17.11 7.17
C ASP A 51 0.41 17.23 7.28
N HIS A 52 -0.15 16.62 8.32
CA HIS A 52 -1.48 16.97 8.81
C HIS A 52 -1.29 18.19 9.73
N GLU A 53 -1.21 19.37 9.12
CA GLU A 53 -1.59 20.64 9.77
C GLU A 53 -3.10 20.89 9.60
#